data_AF-A0A497EQV3-F1
#
_entry.id   AF-A0A497EQV3-F1
#
_cell.length_a   1.000
_cell.length_b   1.000
_cell.length_c   1.000
_cell.angle_alpha   90.00
_cell.angle_beta   90.00
_cell.angle_gamma   90.00
#
_symmetry.space_group_name_H-M   'P 1'
#
loop_
_entity.id
_entity.type
_entity.pdbx_description
1 polymer ?
#
loop_
_entity_poly.entity_id
_entity_poly.type
_entity_poly.pdbx_seq_one_letter_code
_entity_poly.pdbx_strand_id
1 'polypeptide(L)'
;MGNVLDVIVDGEVVTEALLLEDHDGMEQLIYSGSGSSRALYELLYSVKSNLGSASYCVVHMNDRKYVVLRLSENKYLVVNLVSSVSGEEFVDKVVRFFEKLRHLARAFPFENGPANVDVNKWK
;
A
#
# COMPACT_ATOMS: atom_id res chain seq x y z
N MET A 1 -12.85 -0.01 13.70
CA MET A 1 -11.49 0.54 13.79
C MET A 1 -10.88 0.35 12.41
N GLY A 2 -10.83 1.41 11.59
CA GLY A 2 -10.30 1.30 10.23
C GLY A 2 -8.78 1.16 10.28
N ASN A 3 -8.24 0.16 9.60
CA ASN A 3 -6.81 0.02 9.42
C ASN A 3 -6.33 1.17 8.53
N VAL A 4 -5.12 1.70 8.75
CA VAL A 4 -4.51 2.70 7.85
C VAL A 4 -4.44 2.19 6.41
N LEU A 5 -4.37 0.88 6.22
CA LEU A 5 -4.44 0.22 4.92
C LEU A 5 -5.82 0.36 4.26
N ASP A 6 -6.91 0.45 5.02
CA ASP A 6 -8.26 0.65 4.46
C ASP A 6 -8.42 2.06 3.88
N VAL A 7 -7.61 3.02 4.33
CA VAL A 7 -7.55 4.39 3.77
C VAL A 7 -6.75 4.42 2.45
N ILE A 8 -5.72 3.58 2.34
CA ILE A 8 -4.88 3.46 1.14
C ILE A 8 -5.57 2.60 0.08
N VAL A 9 -6.25 1.54 0.51
CA VAL A 9 -7.02 0.59 -0.29
C VAL A 9 -8.46 1.07 -0.34
N ASP A 10 -8.64 2.28 -0.88
CA ASP A 10 -9.97 2.82 -1.17
C ASP A 10 -10.61 1.94 -2.25
N GLY A 11 -11.73 1.29 -1.93
CA GLY A 11 -12.41 0.33 -2.82
C GLY A 11 -12.93 0.93 -4.14
N GLU A 12 -12.99 2.26 -4.25
CA GLU A 12 -13.33 2.94 -5.51
C GLU A 12 -12.14 3.01 -6.49
N VAL A 13 -10.92 3.04 -5.94
CA VAL A 13 -9.67 3.21 -6.72
C VAL A 13 -8.91 1.90 -6.82
N VAL A 14 -8.89 1.12 -5.75
CA VAL A 14 -8.15 -0.13 -5.61
C VAL A 14 -9.13 -1.30 -5.64
N THR A 15 -9.07 -2.10 -6.71
CA THR A 15 -9.97 -3.24 -6.91
C THR A 15 -9.47 -4.52 -6.25
N GLU A 16 -8.15 -4.65 -6.14
CA GLU A 16 -7.46 -5.79 -5.53
C GLU A 16 -6.26 -5.27 -4.74
N ALA A 17 -5.99 -5.84 -3.57
CA ALA A 17 -4.87 -5.40 -2.73
C ALA A 17 -4.30 -6.53 -1.89
N LEU A 18 -3.00 -6.47 -1.68
CA LEU A 18 -2.23 -7.47 -0.96
C LEU A 18 -1.09 -6.79 -0.20
N LEU A 19 -0.99 -7.01 1.12
CA LEU A 19 0.20 -6.66 1.89
C LEU A 19 0.93 -7.94 2.27
N LEU A 20 2.18 -8.05 1.85
CA LEU A 20 3.08 -9.13 2.24
C LEU A 20 4.22 -8.59 3.09
N GLU A 21 4.62 -9.39 4.06
CA GLU A 21 5.84 -9.20 4.83
C GLU A 21 6.75 -10.42 4.63
N ASP A 22 8.01 -10.19 4.27
CA ASP A 22 9.02 -11.24 4.13
C ASP A 22 9.86 -11.36 5.40
N HIS A 23 9.83 -12.52 6.05
CA HIS A 23 10.67 -12.85 7.19
C HIS A 23 11.57 -14.01 6.83
N ASP A 24 12.87 -13.74 6.64
CA ASP A 24 13.88 -14.76 6.35
C ASP A 24 13.53 -15.70 5.18
N GLY A 25 12.91 -15.16 4.12
CA GLY A 25 12.49 -15.91 2.94
C GLY A 25 11.11 -16.56 3.08
N MET A 26 10.44 -16.37 4.21
CA MET A 26 9.05 -16.79 4.43
C MET A 26 8.12 -15.59 4.28
N GLU A 27 7.34 -15.59 3.21
CA GLU A 27 6.36 -14.54 2.93
C GLU A 27 5.07 -14.79 3.71
N GLN A 28 4.67 -13.82 4.51
CA GLN A 28 3.42 -13.83 5.26
C GLN A 28 2.44 -12.81 4.68
N LEU A 29 1.22 -13.28 4.35
CA LEU A 29 0.10 -12.41 4.02
C LEU A 29 -0.40 -11.68 5.26
N ILE A 30 -0.25 -10.36 5.26
CA ILE A 30 -0.70 -9.48 6.35
C ILE A 30 -2.09 -8.91 6.05
N TYR A 31 -2.40 -8.65 4.78
CA TYR A 31 -3.69 -8.11 4.37
C TYR A 31 -4.08 -8.57 2.97
N SER A 32 -5.35 -8.90 2.79
CA SER A 32 -5.98 -9.17 1.49
C SER A 32 -7.25 -8.33 1.38
N GLY A 33 -7.32 -7.48 0.36
CA GLY A 33 -8.51 -6.70 0.02
C GLY A 33 -9.63 -7.55 -0.61
N SER A 34 -10.64 -6.87 -1.17
CA SER A 34 -11.88 -7.45 -1.74
C SER A 34 -11.68 -8.41 -2.93
N GLY A 35 -10.46 -8.53 -3.43
CA GLY A 35 -10.01 -9.62 -4.28
C GLY A 35 -8.50 -9.71 -4.15
N SER A 36 -7.98 -10.80 -3.60
CA SER A 36 -6.56 -11.12 -3.73
C SER A 36 -6.47 -12.18 -4.83
N SER A 37 -6.04 -11.77 -6.02
CA SER A 37 -5.84 -12.71 -7.12
C SER A 37 -4.43 -13.30 -7.08
N ARG A 38 -4.29 -14.52 -7.61
CA ARG A 38 -2.99 -15.14 -7.88
C ARG A 38 -2.06 -14.24 -8.69
N ALA A 39 -2.62 -13.36 -9.53
CA ALA A 39 -1.86 -12.42 -10.32
C ALA A 39 -1.11 -11.39 -9.45
N LEU A 40 -1.66 -10.94 -8.32
CA LEU A 40 -0.95 -10.02 -7.42
C LEU A 40 0.29 -10.69 -6.80
N TYR A 41 0.17 -11.96 -6.42
CA TYR A 41 1.31 -12.74 -5.90
C TYR A 41 2.40 -12.95 -6.94
N GLU A 42 2.02 -13.38 -8.15
CA GLU A 42 2.97 -13.62 -9.25
C GLU A 42 3.67 -12.33 -9.69
N LEU A 43 2.93 -11.21 -9.71
CA LEU A 43 3.50 -9.89 -9.95
C LEU A 43 4.52 -9.55 -8.87
N LEU A 44 4.17 -9.68 -7.59
CA LEU A 44 5.12 -9.36 -6.53
C LEU A 44 6.39 -10.17 -6.67
N TYR A 45 6.29 -11.49 -6.86
CA TYR A 45 7.47 -12.35 -6.95
C TYR A 45 8.38 -11.94 -8.11
N SER A 46 7.78 -11.62 -9.26
CA SER A 46 8.49 -11.18 -10.45
C SER A 46 9.18 -9.82 -10.25
N VAL A 47 8.51 -8.90 -9.56
CA VAL A 47 8.98 -7.52 -9.41
C VAL A 47 9.90 -7.38 -8.19
N LYS A 48 9.69 -8.11 -7.10
CA LYS A 48 10.51 -8.08 -5.86
C LYS A 48 11.98 -8.37 -6.12
N SER A 49 12.27 -9.37 -6.95
CA SER A 49 13.65 -9.69 -7.37
C SER A 49 14.31 -8.56 -8.18
N ASN A 50 13.50 -7.71 -8.82
CA ASN A 50 13.95 -6.62 -9.68
C ASN A 50 13.79 -5.23 -9.02
N LEU A 51 13.06 -5.11 -7.91
CA LEU A 51 12.74 -3.83 -7.28
C LEU A 51 13.98 -3.16 -6.69
N GLY A 52 15.03 -3.93 -6.37
CA GLY A 52 16.32 -3.40 -5.94
C GLY A 52 16.20 -2.31 -4.86
N SER A 53 16.70 -1.10 -5.19
CA SER A 53 16.59 0.11 -4.36
C SER A 53 15.38 0.98 -4.66
N ALA A 54 14.55 0.64 -5.66
CA ALA A 54 13.37 1.41 -6.01
C ALA A 54 12.29 1.30 -4.92
N SER A 55 11.64 2.43 -4.61
CA SER A 55 10.58 2.48 -3.61
C SER A 55 9.22 2.01 -4.14
N TYR A 56 9.03 2.02 -5.46
CA TYR A 56 7.82 1.55 -6.09
C TYR A 56 8.05 1.10 -7.54
N CYS A 57 7.08 0.37 -8.09
CA CYS A 57 6.98 0.05 -9.51
C CYS A 57 5.51 0.12 -9.94
N VAL A 58 5.26 0.68 -11.12
CA VAL A 58 3.96 0.65 -11.79
C VAL A 58 4.07 -0.33 -12.96
N VAL A 59 3.16 -1.29 -13.01
CA VAL A 59 3.13 -2.33 -14.05
C VAL A 59 1.78 -2.29 -14.75
N HIS A 60 1.83 -2.10 -16.06
CA HIS A 60 0.65 -2.16 -16.92
C HIS A 60 0.60 -3.53 -17.59
N MET A 61 -0.48 -4.28 -17.39
CA MET A 61 -0.69 -5.59 -18.00
C MET A 61 -2.12 -5.67 -18.55
N ASN A 62 -2.24 -5.66 -19.88
CA ASN A 62 -3.53 -5.56 -20.57
C ASN A 62 -4.31 -4.33 -20.07
N ASP A 63 -5.57 -4.49 -19.71
CA ASP A 63 -6.43 -3.43 -19.16
C ASP A 63 -6.25 -3.21 -17.65
N ARG A 64 -5.28 -3.88 -17.03
CA ARG A 64 -5.02 -3.80 -15.59
C ARG A 64 -3.77 -2.98 -15.31
N LYS A 65 -3.82 -2.25 -14.20
CA LYS A 65 -2.73 -1.41 -13.73
C LYS A 65 -2.39 -1.79 -12.31
N TYR A 66 -1.20 -2.32 -12.11
CA TYR A 66 -0.74 -2.72 -10.80
C TYR A 66 0.31 -1.75 -10.29
N VAL A 67 0.31 -1.53 -8.98
CA VAL A 67 1.35 -0.77 -8.29
C VAL A 67 1.92 -1.65 -7.17
N VAL A 68 3.24 -1.79 -7.17
CA VAL A 68 4.00 -2.42 -6.09
C VAL A 68 4.70 -1.30 -5.33
N LEU A 69 4.42 -1.19 -4.04
CA LEU A 69 5.01 -0.22 -3.11
C LEU A 69 5.87 -0.97 -2.08
N ARG A 70 7.12 -0.53 -1.89
CA ARG A 70 7.97 -1.00 -0.80
C ARG A 70 7.75 -0.09 0.42
N LEU A 71 7.05 -0.60 1.43
CA LEU A 71 6.73 0.15 2.65
C LEU A 71 7.87 0.09 3.68
N SER A 72 8.62 -1.01 3.70
CA SER A 72 9.84 -1.17 4.48
C SER A 72 10.78 -2.14 3.77
N GLU A 73 11.92 -2.47 4.37
CA GLU A 73 12.87 -3.44 3.81
C GLU A 73 12.18 -4.75 3.39
N ASN A 74 11.21 -5.19 4.20
CA ASN A 74 10.56 -6.49 4.09
C ASN A 74 9.05 -6.42 3.81
N LYS A 75 8.44 -5.22 3.77
CA LYS A 75 6.99 -5.06 3.54
C LYS A 75 6.69 -4.50 2.17
N TYR A 76 5.80 -5.21 1.46
CA TYR A 76 5.39 -4.88 0.10
C TYR A 76 3.87 -4.80 0.02
N LEU A 77 3.36 -3.65 -0.41
CA LEU A 77 1.95 -3.47 -0.75
C LEU A 77 1.79 -3.55 -2.26
N VAL A 78 0.96 -4.47 -2.72
CA VAL A 78 0.60 -4.61 -4.13
C VAL A 78 -0.87 -4.29 -4.29
N VAL A 79 -1.19 -3.44 -5.25
CA VAL A 79 -2.56 -3.04 -5.55
C VAL A 79 -2.85 -3.13 -7.03
N ASN A 80 -4.07 -3.50 -7.38
CA ASN A 80 -4.65 -3.30 -8.72
C ASN A 80 -5.53 -2.06 -8.68
N LEU A 81 -5.28 -1.13 -9.59
CA LEU A 81 -6.02 0.11 -9.72
C LEU A 81 -7.09 -0.01 -10.81
N VAL A 82 -8.18 0.73 -10.65
CA VAL A 82 -9.11 0.98 -11.75
C VAL A 82 -8.37 1.64 -12.92
N SER A 83 -8.78 1.31 -14.15
CA SER A 83 -8.06 1.71 -15.37
C SER A 83 -7.92 3.23 -15.53
N SER A 84 -8.87 4.00 -14.99
CA SER A 84 -8.92 5.47 -15.04
C SER A 84 -7.91 6.20 -14.16
N VAL A 85 -7.25 5.53 -13.20
CA VAL A 85 -6.36 6.18 -12.24
C VAL A 85 -4.90 6.00 -12.63
N SER A 86 -4.09 7.06 -12.71
CA SER A 86 -2.64 6.93 -12.93
C SER A 86 -1.96 6.25 -11.74
N GLY A 87 -1.03 5.34 -12.02
CA GLY A 87 -0.27 4.63 -10.98
C GLY A 87 0.68 5.57 -10.25
N GLU A 88 1.30 6.48 -10.98
CA GLU A 88 2.20 7.52 -10.47
C GLU A 88 1.44 8.50 -9.57
N GLU A 89 0.28 8.98 -10.00
CA GLU A 89 -0.56 9.86 -9.17
C GLU A 89 -1.04 9.15 -7.90
N PHE A 90 -1.35 7.87 -7.98
CA PHE A 90 -1.68 7.06 -6.81
C PHE A 90 -0.50 6.97 -5.84
N VAL A 91 0.70 6.64 -6.34
CA VAL A 91 1.92 6.58 -5.53
C VAL A 91 2.18 7.91 -4.84
N ASP A 92 2.10 9.03 -5.57
CA ASP A 92 2.30 10.37 -5.01
C ASP A 92 1.31 10.68 -3.87
N LYS A 93 0.04 10.30 -4.01
CA LYS A 93 -0.96 10.44 -2.95
C LYS A 93 -0.60 9.62 -1.72
N VAL A 94 -0.21 8.36 -1.90
CA VAL A 94 0.19 7.46 -0.80
C VAL A 94 1.43 7.98 -0.08
N VAL A 95 2.45 8.43 -0.81
CA VAL A 95 3.66 9.02 -0.22
C VAL A 95 3.31 10.24 0.62
N ARG A 96 2.54 11.20 0.06
CA ARG A 96 2.10 12.39 0.79
C ARG A 96 1.29 12.06 2.03
N PHE A 97 0.47 11.01 1.98
CA PHE A 97 -0.28 10.53 3.13
C PHE A 97 0.65 10.05 4.26
N PHE A 98 1.63 9.20 3.94
CA PHE A 98 2.60 8.74 4.94
C PHE A 98 3.49 9.87 5.49
N GLU A 99 3.86 10.85 4.67
CA GLU A 99 4.58 12.02 5.14
C GLU A 99 3.77 12.82 6.15
N LYS A 100 2.48 13.07 5.86
CA LYS A 100 1.57 13.74 6.81
C LYS A 100 1.44 12.95 8.11
N LEU A 101 1.27 11.62 8.04
CA LEU A 101 1.23 10.77 9.22
C LEU A 101 2.52 10.87 10.06
N ARG A 102 3.69 10.86 9.39
CA ARG A 102 4.99 11.02 10.05
C ARG A 102 5.13 12.39 10.72
N HIS A 103 4.66 13.47 10.07
CA HIS A 103 4.64 14.79 10.68
C HIS A 103 3.75 14.84 11.92
N LEU A 104 2.55 14.25 11.85
CA LEU A 104 1.65 14.17 13.00
C LEU A 104 2.25 13.36 14.15
N ALA A 105 2.83 12.19 13.88
CA ALA A 105 3.48 11.36 14.89
C ALA A 105 4.64 12.07 15.60
N ARG A 106 5.35 12.98 14.91
CA ARG A 106 6.41 13.81 15.50
C ARG A 106 5.86 15.00 16.28
N ALA A 107 4.76 15.59 15.85
CA ALA A 107 4.11 16.70 16.53
C ALA A 107 3.42 16.26 17.83
N PHE A 108 3.02 14.98 17.92
CA PHE A 108 2.45 14.35 19.10
C PHE A 108 3.28 13.14 19.50
N PRO A 109 4.45 13.32 20.13
CA PRO A 109 5.22 12.20 20.66
C PRO A 109 4.33 11.44 21.65
N PHE A 110 4.05 10.17 21.34
CA PHE A 110 3.09 9.34 22.06
C PHE A 110 3.59 8.97 23.45
N GLU A 111 3.62 9.92 24.39
CA GLU A 111 3.61 9.61 25.82
C GLU A 111 2.17 9.55 26.35
N ASN A 112 1.20 10.20 25.68
CA ASN A 112 -0.24 10.15 25.97
C ASN A 112 -1.10 10.52 24.73
N GLY A 113 -1.06 9.72 23.65
CA GLY A 113 -1.79 10.01 22.41
C GLY A 113 -3.33 10.00 22.57
N PRO A 114 -4.09 10.78 21.77
CA PRO A 114 -5.54 10.84 21.90
C PRO A 114 -6.18 9.48 21.59
N ALA A 115 -7.01 8.99 22.51
CA ALA A 115 -7.61 7.66 22.48
C ALA A 115 -8.53 7.38 21.27
N ASN A 116 -8.91 8.40 20.51
CA ASN A 116 -9.77 8.29 19.33
C ASN A 116 -9.34 9.28 18.25
N VAL A 117 -8.63 8.80 17.24
CA VAL A 117 -8.42 9.54 15.99
C VAL A 117 -9.58 9.21 15.05
N ASP A 118 -10.49 10.17 14.87
CA ASP A 118 -11.59 10.05 13.92
C ASP A 118 -11.11 10.36 12.50
N VAL A 119 -10.74 9.31 11.78
CA VAL A 119 -10.28 9.34 10.38
C VAL A 119 -11.35 9.79 9.40
N ASN A 120 -12.64 9.85 9.76
CA ASN A 120 -13.71 10.32 8.86
C ASN A 120 -13.69 11.84 8.64
N LYS A 121 -13.00 12.59 9.49
CA LYS A 121 -12.81 14.04 9.32
C LYS A 121 -11.77 14.39 8.26
N TRP A 122 -11.14 13.39 7.64
CA TRP A 122 -9.98 13.56 6.76
C TRP A 122 -10.33 13.36 5.27
N LYS A 123 -11.63 13.19 4.95
CA LYS A 123 -12.17 13.24 3.58
C LYS A 123 -12.24 14.67 3.07
#